data_AF-A0A445BGV6-F1
#
_entry.id   AF-A0A445BGV6-F1
#
_cell.length_a   1.000
_cell.length_b   1.000
_cell.length_c   1.000
_cell.angle_alpha   90.00
_cell.angle_beta   90.00
_cell.angle_gamma   90.00
#
_symmetry.space_group_name_H-M   'P 1'
#
loop_
_entity.id
_entity.type
_entity.pdbx_description
1 polymer ?
#
loop_
_entity_poly.entity_id
_entity_poly.type
_entity_poly.pdbx_seq_one_letter_code
_entity_poly.pdbx_strand_id
1 'polypeptide(L)'
;MWRLRIDMLQARDFIWMPYSSPDVLQVVHPEVLEPRHTALWRCVTALIYFAVIEWHQIDRVLPQFGGVQSRLQPALNIDFLISKDGRGSDRWFPYNLQFWHLHWESRTDYVLQFDVVADPGPLHDFLDWWS
;
A
#
# COMPACT_ATOMS: atom_id res chain seq x y z
N MET A 1 5.32 -24.66 6.86
CA MET A 1 5.38 -25.17 5.47
C MET A 1 4.91 -24.14 4.44
N TRP A 2 3.95 -23.26 4.75
CA TRP A 2 3.47 -22.21 3.83
C TRP A 2 4.43 -21.03 3.63
N ARG A 3 5.12 -20.57 4.69
CA ARG A 3 6.10 -19.46 4.62
C ARG A 3 7.20 -19.69 3.57
N LEU A 4 7.89 -20.84 3.64
CA LEU A 4 8.93 -21.20 2.68
C LEU A 4 8.42 -21.23 1.22
N ARG A 5 7.15 -21.62 1.00
CA ARG A 5 6.56 -21.60 -0.35
C ARG A 5 6.35 -20.18 -0.86
N ILE A 6 5.91 -19.26 0.01
CA ILE A 6 5.75 -17.84 -0.34
C ILE A 6 7.11 -17.19 -0.61
N ASP A 7 8.10 -17.47 0.25
CA ASP A 7 9.45 -16.91 0.14
C ASP A 7 10.19 -17.34 -1.15
N MET A 8 9.79 -18.46 -1.75
CA MET A 8 10.36 -18.98 -3.01
C MET A 8 9.65 -18.46 -4.27
N LEU A 9 8.48 -17.81 -4.14
CA LEU A 9 7.76 -17.24 -5.29
C LEU A 9 8.56 -16.09 -5.89
N GLN A 10 8.78 -16.15 -7.19
CA GLN A 10 9.34 -15.02 -7.92
C GLN A 10 8.25 -13.99 -8.19
N ALA A 11 8.63 -12.73 -8.44
CA ALA A 11 7.67 -11.66 -8.75
C ALA A 11 6.73 -11.99 -9.92
N ARG A 12 7.22 -12.79 -10.89
CA ARG A 12 6.44 -13.30 -12.04
C ARG A 12 5.49 -14.46 -11.70
N ASP A 13 5.71 -15.13 -10.58
CA ASP A 13 4.87 -16.23 -10.11
C ASP A 13 3.65 -15.71 -9.33
N PHE A 14 3.62 -14.39 -9.05
CA PHE A 14 2.51 -13.71 -8.43
C PHE A 14 1.54 -13.21 -9.50
N ILE A 15 0.31 -13.76 -9.49
CA ILE A 15 -0.79 -13.21 -10.26
C ILE A 15 -1.44 -12.13 -9.40
N TRP A 16 -1.22 -10.87 -9.76
CA TRP A 16 -1.92 -9.75 -9.14
C TRP A 16 -3.39 -9.77 -9.56
N MET A 17 -4.26 -10.23 -8.66
CA MET A 17 -5.70 -10.21 -8.87
C MET A 17 -6.28 -8.91 -8.31
N PRO A 18 -7.08 -8.16 -9.09
CA PRO A 18 -7.79 -7.00 -8.57
C PRO A 18 -8.66 -7.39 -7.37
N TYR A 19 -8.72 -6.52 -6.35
CA TYR A 19 -9.56 -6.73 -5.16
C TYR A 19 -11.05 -6.85 -5.50
N SER A 20 -11.46 -6.37 -6.66
CA SER A 20 -12.82 -6.46 -7.21
C SER A 20 -13.13 -7.78 -7.93
N SER A 21 -12.15 -8.70 -8.05
CA SER A 21 -12.39 -10.00 -8.68
C SER A 21 -13.44 -10.80 -7.90
N PRO A 22 -14.43 -11.44 -8.56
CA PRO A 22 -15.41 -12.29 -7.90
C PRO A 22 -14.78 -13.37 -7.00
N ASP A 23 -13.64 -13.93 -7.40
CA ASP A 23 -12.94 -14.97 -6.64
C ASP A 23 -12.35 -14.42 -5.32
N VAL A 24 -11.92 -13.15 -5.31
CA VAL A 24 -11.43 -12.46 -4.10
C VAL A 24 -12.61 -12.11 -3.21
N LEU A 25 -13.69 -11.57 -3.77
CA LEU A 25 -14.88 -11.18 -3.02
C LEU A 25 -15.55 -12.36 -2.30
N GLN A 26 -15.44 -13.58 -2.84
CA GLN A 26 -16.00 -14.79 -2.23
C GLN A 26 -15.26 -15.28 -0.97
N VAL A 27 -13.97 -14.97 -0.83
CA VAL A 27 -13.14 -15.45 0.28
C VAL A 27 -12.93 -14.40 1.36
N VAL A 28 -13.24 -13.13 1.08
CA VAL A 28 -13.08 -12.01 2.01
C VAL A 28 -14.30 -11.92 2.95
N HIS A 29 -14.04 -11.60 4.22
CA HIS A 29 -15.10 -11.41 5.20
C HIS A 29 -16.03 -10.25 4.80
N PRO A 30 -17.37 -10.40 4.83
CA PRO A 30 -18.30 -9.39 4.31
C PRO A 30 -18.13 -7.98 4.90
N GLU A 31 -17.74 -7.87 6.17
CA GLU A 31 -17.47 -6.58 6.82
C GLU A 31 -16.37 -5.79 6.09
N VAL A 32 -15.33 -6.45 5.60
CA VAL A 32 -14.21 -5.81 4.89
C VAL A 32 -14.66 -5.22 3.55
N LEU A 33 -15.79 -5.70 3.01
CA LEU A 33 -16.39 -5.21 1.77
C LEU A 33 -17.32 -4.01 1.99
N GLU A 34 -17.62 -3.63 3.23
CA GLU A 34 -18.44 -2.44 3.47
C GLU A 34 -17.74 -1.17 2.95
N PRO A 35 -18.49 -0.15 2.49
CA PRO A 35 -17.93 1.08 1.92
C PRO A 35 -16.87 1.76 2.81
N ARG A 36 -17.05 1.73 4.13
CA ARG A 36 -16.11 2.31 5.09
C ARG A 36 -14.75 1.61 5.11
N HIS A 37 -14.71 0.31 4.84
CA HIS A 37 -13.48 -0.50 4.83
C HIS A 37 -12.85 -0.53 3.43
N THR A 38 -13.65 -0.63 2.38
CA THR A 38 -13.16 -0.58 0.98
C THR A 38 -12.59 0.79 0.62
N ALA A 39 -13.08 1.88 1.22
CA ALA A 39 -12.46 3.19 1.08
C ALA A 39 -11.00 3.20 1.55
N LEU A 40 -10.67 2.47 2.62
CA LEU A 40 -9.31 2.38 3.16
C LEU A 40 -8.35 1.61 2.25
N TRP A 41 -8.84 0.82 1.28
CA TRP A 41 -7.97 0.14 0.32
C TRP A 41 -7.20 1.12 -0.56
N ARG A 42 -7.66 2.38 -0.63
CA ARG A 42 -7.02 3.47 -1.37
C ARG A 42 -6.29 4.44 -0.45
N CYS A 43 -6.00 4.05 0.78
CA CYS A 43 -5.25 4.86 1.73
C CYS A 43 -3.73 4.74 1.51
N VAL A 44 -3.03 5.86 1.49
CA VAL A 44 -1.57 5.91 1.63
C VAL A 44 -1.23 5.95 3.12
N THR A 45 -0.80 4.83 3.69
CA THR A 45 -0.52 4.71 5.13
C THR A 45 0.58 3.69 5.42
N ALA A 46 1.00 3.62 6.69
CA ALA A 46 1.99 2.66 7.16
C ALA A 46 1.29 1.42 7.75
N LEU A 47 1.60 0.24 7.22
CA LEU A 47 1.26 -1.03 7.83
C LEU A 47 2.23 -1.32 8.97
N ILE A 48 1.69 -1.47 10.18
CA ILE A 48 2.48 -1.71 11.40
C ILE A 48 2.29 -3.17 11.81
N TYR A 49 3.35 -3.98 11.68
CA TYR A 49 3.40 -5.36 12.16
C TYR A 49 4.46 -5.52 13.24
N PHE A 50 4.04 -5.44 14.51
CA PHE A 50 4.91 -5.51 15.68
C PHE A 50 6.03 -4.45 15.62
N ALA A 51 7.23 -4.85 15.23
CA ALA A 51 8.41 -3.99 15.11
C ALA A 51 8.64 -3.48 13.68
N VAL A 52 7.91 -4.02 12.71
CA VAL A 52 8.10 -3.77 11.28
C VAL A 52 7.06 -2.75 10.84
N ILE A 53 7.52 -1.70 10.16
CA ILE A 53 6.65 -0.75 9.50
C ILE A 53 6.91 -0.85 8.01
N GLU A 54 5.85 -1.10 7.24
CA GLU A 54 5.86 -1.17 5.79
C GLU A 54 4.94 -0.08 5.23
N TRP A 55 5.38 0.64 4.21
CA TRP A 55 4.66 1.79 3.68
C TRP A 55 3.81 1.36 2.50
N HIS A 56 2.52 1.59 2.60
CA HIS A 56 1.56 1.17 1.59
C HIS A 56 1.34 2.29 0.56
N GLN A 57 2.10 2.23 -0.54
CA GLN A 57 2.04 3.22 -1.64
C GLN A 57 0.99 2.88 -2.68
N ILE A 58 -0.28 3.04 -2.31
CA ILE A 58 -1.38 2.72 -3.22
C ILE A 58 -1.46 3.66 -4.44
N ASP A 59 -0.83 4.83 -4.36
CA ASP A 59 -0.68 5.77 -5.47
C ASP A 59 0.07 5.17 -6.67
N ARG A 60 0.76 4.03 -6.51
CA ARG A 60 1.48 3.31 -7.57
C ARG A 60 0.66 2.23 -8.29
N VAL A 61 -0.52 1.93 -7.78
CA VAL A 61 -1.41 0.87 -8.30
C VAL A 61 -2.83 1.40 -8.51
N LEU A 62 -2.99 2.71 -8.73
CA LEU A 62 -4.27 3.37 -8.98
C LEU A 62 -5.11 2.69 -10.09
N PRO A 63 -4.52 2.20 -11.20
CA PRO A 63 -5.27 1.49 -12.23
C PRO A 63 -6.04 0.26 -11.73
N GLN A 64 -5.56 -0.41 -10.67
CA GLN A 64 -6.28 -1.56 -10.09
C GLN A 64 -7.60 -1.16 -9.43
N PHE A 65 -7.75 0.11 -9.08
CA PHE A 65 -8.96 0.69 -8.51
C PHE A 65 -9.74 1.55 -9.54
N GLY A 66 -9.37 1.45 -10.81
CA GLY A 66 -9.98 2.21 -11.91
C GLY A 66 -9.50 3.66 -12.03
N GLY A 67 -8.46 4.05 -11.29
CA GLY A 67 -7.86 5.39 -11.36
C GLY A 67 -6.74 5.48 -12.39
N VAL A 68 -6.55 6.65 -12.98
CA VAL A 68 -5.43 6.91 -13.91
C VAL A 68 -4.11 7.01 -13.14
N GLN A 69 -3.07 6.34 -13.63
CA GLN A 69 -1.74 6.41 -13.02
C GLN A 69 -1.06 7.74 -13.40
N SER A 70 -0.87 8.62 -12.41
CA SER A 70 -0.09 9.85 -12.53
C SER A 70 1.39 9.60 -12.24
N ARG A 71 2.24 10.61 -12.49
CA ARG A 71 3.67 10.55 -12.18
C ARG A 71 3.87 10.23 -10.70
N LEU A 72 4.65 9.17 -10.44
CA LEU A 72 4.86 8.69 -9.08
C LEU A 72 5.54 9.74 -8.22
N GLN A 73 5.01 9.94 -7.01
CA GLN A 73 5.74 10.65 -5.98
C GLN A 73 6.93 9.79 -5.52
N PRO A 74 8.02 10.43 -5.05
CA PRO A 74 9.15 9.70 -4.47
C PRO A 74 8.66 8.70 -3.42
N ALA A 75 9.18 7.47 -3.47
CA ALA A 75 8.86 6.48 -2.46
C ALA A 75 9.25 7.00 -1.09
N LEU A 76 8.38 6.79 -0.09
CA LEU A 76 8.80 6.97 1.28
C LEU A 76 9.85 5.90 1.59
N ASN A 77 11.12 6.30 1.72
CA ASN A 77 12.20 5.37 2.02
C ASN A 77 12.20 5.09 3.52
N ILE A 78 11.47 4.06 3.93
CA ILE A 78 11.35 3.66 5.35
C ILE A 78 12.70 3.24 5.90
N ASP A 79 13.51 2.51 5.14
CA ASP A 79 14.86 2.11 5.57
C ASP A 79 15.74 3.32 5.84
N PHE A 80 15.62 4.37 5.01
CA PHE A 80 16.29 5.65 5.24
C PHE A 80 15.75 6.32 6.51
N LEU A 81 14.43 6.39 6.70
CA LEU A 81 13.83 6.95 7.91
C LEU A 81 14.26 6.20 9.18
N ILE A 82 14.32 4.86 9.12
CA ILE A 82 14.84 3.98 10.16
C ILE A 82 16.35 4.20 10.36
N SER A 83 17.11 4.45 9.30
CA SER A 83 18.57 4.67 9.40
C SER A 83 18.95 6.03 9.99
N LYS A 84 18.06 7.04 9.90
CA LYS A 84 18.35 8.44 10.24
C LYS A 84 18.17 8.78 11.72
N ASP A 85 17.57 7.89 12.53
CA ASP A 85 17.45 8.07 13.98
C ASP A 85 18.71 7.65 14.77
N GLY A 86 19.70 7.09 14.08
CA GLY A 86 21.06 6.91 14.58
C GLY A 86 21.23 5.86 15.68
N ARG A 87 20.30 4.92 15.90
CA ARG A 87 20.47 3.87 16.92
C ARG A 87 20.00 2.50 16.46
N GLY A 88 20.95 1.57 16.36
CA GLY A 88 20.71 0.17 16.06
C GLY A 88 19.62 -0.48 16.93
N SER A 89 18.89 -1.38 16.25
CA SER A 89 18.09 -2.53 16.68
C SER A 89 17.07 -2.48 17.83
N ASP A 90 17.08 -1.52 18.76
CA ASP A 90 16.34 -1.75 20.01
C ASP A 90 15.78 -0.50 20.73
N ARG A 91 16.06 0.71 20.25
CA ARG A 91 15.53 1.97 20.85
C ARG A 91 14.45 2.67 20.03
N TRP A 92 14.04 2.08 18.92
CA TRP A 92 13.05 2.64 17.99
C TRP A 92 11.62 2.70 18.54
N PHE A 93 11.34 1.87 19.54
CA PHE A 93 10.01 1.31 19.75
C PHE A 93 8.95 2.24 20.37
N PRO A 94 9.24 3.20 21.28
CA PRO A 94 8.14 3.98 21.89
C PRO A 94 7.73 5.21 21.09
N TYR A 95 8.70 6.06 20.71
CA TYR A 95 8.40 7.43 20.22
C TYR A 95 7.94 7.46 18.76
N ASN A 96 8.67 6.77 17.87
CA ASN A 96 8.28 6.71 16.46
C ASN A 96 7.06 5.83 16.26
N LEU A 97 6.91 4.74 17.02
CA LEU A 97 5.73 3.90 16.97
C LEU A 97 4.47 4.70 17.33
N GLN A 98 4.53 5.60 18.31
CA GLN A 98 3.42 6.48 18.62
C GLN A 98 3.08 7.41 17.45
N PHE A 99 4.10 8.01 16.80
CA PHE A 99 3.91 8.81 15.60
C PHE A 99 3.27 8.02 14.44
N TRP A 100 3.75 6.80 14.19
CA TRP A 100 3.19 5.93 13.15
C TRP A 100 1.81 5.39 13.50
N HIS A 101 1.53 5.11 14.78
CA HIS A 101 0.18 4.78 15.24
C HIS A 101 -0.78 5.94 15.01
N LEU A 102 -0.36 7.18 15.27
CA LEU A 102 -1.20 8.35 14.96
C LEU A 102 -1.51 8.43 13.46
N HIS A 103 -0.51 8.21 12.60
CA HIS A 103 -0.71 8.14 11.15
C HIS A 103 -1.61 6.97 10.71
N TRP A 104 -1.52 5.83 11.38
CA TRP A 104 -2.40 4.70 11.14
C TRP A 104 -3.82 5.00 11.62
N GLU A 105 -4.02 5.60 12.77
CA GLU A 105 -5.34 5.99 13.29
C GLU A 105 -6.02 7.02 12.37
N SER A 106 -5.28 7.99 11.84
CA SER A 106 -5.78 9.00 10.89
C SER A 106 -5.80 8.54 9.43
N ARG A 107 -5.60 7.24 9.14
CA ARG A 107 -5.54 6.70 7.76
C ARG A 107 -6.75 7.06 6.89
N THR A 108 -7.93 7.26 7.47
CA THR A 108 -9.11 7.72 6.73
C THR A 108 -8.88 9.05 6.00
N ASP A 109 -8.04 9.92 6.55
CA ASP A 109 -7.75 11.26 6.01
C ASP A 109 -6.81 11.19 4.79
N TYR A 110 -6.13 10.06 4.61
CA TYR A 110 -5.17 9.79 3.54
C TYR A 110 -5.71 8.85 2.47
N VAL A 111 -7.04 8.67 2.41
CA VAL A 111 -7.71 7.96 1.31
C VAL A 111 -7.63 8.80 0.04
N LEU A 112 -7.02 8.24 -1.00
CA LEU A 112 -6.91 8.89 -2.30
C LEU A 112 -8.28 9.11 -2.94
N GLN A 113 -8.49 10.34 -3.41
CA GLN A 113 -9.65 10.74 -4.20
C GLN A 113 -9.22 10.84 -5.66
N PHE A 114 -9.92 10.12 -6.53
CA PHE A 114 -9.69 10.13 -7.98
C PHE A 114 -10.95 9.68 -8.69
N ASP A 115 -11.09 10.09 -9.94
CA ASP A 115 -12.17 9.65 -10.82
C ASP A 115 -11.90 8.23 -11.31
N VAL A 116 -12.93 7.39 -11.25
CA VAL A 116 -12.89 6.04 -11.83
C VAL A 116 -13.18 6.14 -13.32
N VAL A 117 -12.24 5.71 -14.15
CA VAL A 117 -12.31 5.78 -15.61
C VAL A 117 -12.44 4.38 -16.20
N ALA A 118 -13.20 4.24 -17.29
CA ALA A 118 -13.42 2.95 -17.95
C ALA A 118 -12.16 2.33 -18.55
N ASP A 119 -11.17 3.15 -18.93
CA ASP A 119 -9.87 2.72 -19.44
C ASP A 119 -8.74 3.53 -18.76
N PRO A 120 -8.26 3.08 -17.59
CA PRO A 120 -7.22 3.77 -16.82
C PRO A 120 -5.84 3.49 -17.42
N GLY A 121 -5.61 3.95 -18.65
CA GLY A 121 -4.28 3.98 -19.24
C GLY A 121 -3.33 4.88 -18.43
N PRO A 122 -2.02 4.60 -18.39
CA PRO A 122 -1.05 5.47 -17.73
C PRO A 122 -0.98 6.84 -18.40
N LEU A 123 -0.79 7.89 -17.61
CA LEU A 123 -0.59 9.24 -18.15
C LEU A 123 0.72 9.31 -18.96
N HIS A 124 0.80 10.21 -19.95
CA HIS A 124 2.03 10.41 -20.74
C HIS A 124 3.24 10.74 -19.85
N ASP A 125 3.07 11.62 -18.85
CA ASP A 125 4.15 11.94 -17.89
C ASP A 125 4.64 10.74 -17.07
N PHE A 126 3.78 9.72 -16.86
CA PHE A 126 4.20 8.48 -16.22
C PHE A 126 5.04 7.63 -17.17
N LEU A 127 4.65 7.54 -18.44
CA LEU A 127 5.41 6.82 -19.47
C LEU A 127 6.79 7.46 -19.69
N ASP A 128 6.88 8.78 -19.72
CA ASP A 128 8.13 9.54 -19.84
C ASP A 128 9.04 9.39 -18.61
N TRP A 129 8.47 9.20 -17.42
CA TRP A 129 9.24 8.90 -16.21
C TRP A 129 9.74 7.45 -16.18
N TRP A 130 9.00 6.52 -16.77
CA TRP A 130 9.31 5.09 -16.77
C TRP A 130 10.38 4.70 -17.80
N SER A 131 10.50 5.45 -18.90
CA SER A 131 11.50 5.23 -19.97
C SER A 131 12.92 5.54 -19.54
#